data_AF-A0AAW0E6V7-F1
#
_entry.id   AF-A0AAW0E6V7-F1
#
_cell.length_a   1.000
_cell.length_b   1.000
_cell.length_c   1.000
_cell.angle_alpha   90.00
_cell.angle_beta   90.00
_cell.angle_gamma   90.00
#
_symmetry.space_group_name_H-M   'P 1'
#
loop_
_entity.id
_entity.type
_entity.pdbx_description
1 polymer ?
#
loop_
_entity_poly.entity_id
_entity_poly.type
_entity_poly.pdbx_seq_one_letter_code
_entity_poly.pdbx_strand_id
1 'polypeptide(L)'
;MIEFTQALNQRQTCKYFRNLIDDTTSLQYEIELAINLKEDGQYSSLSSRDKLKALRDHQKAWDTFEWKHDKSIPMVRGRAWEFFGNVLAQQDDAGWFTFRQLPSKYRGIEEKEWRAKPDLPRVKVFGMDPSQNLLVLIERPRGYILVYLPTPLLSADVQL
;
A
#
# COMPACT_ATOMS: atom_id res chain seq x y z
N MET A 1 -25.14 -4.10 1.57
CA MET A 1 -23.99 -4.27 2.46
C MET A 1 -24.55 -4.59 3.83
N ILE A 2 -24.38 -5.82 4.32
CA ILE A 2 -24.78 -6.17 5.70
C ILE A 2 -23.60 -5.71 6.57
N GLU A 3 -23.87 -4.88 7.58
CA GLU A 3 -22.87 -4.53 8.59
C GLU A 3 -22.34 -5.83 9.25
N PHE A 4 -21.02 -6.05 9.31
CA PHE A 4 -20.46 -7.32 9.80
C PHE A 4 -20.95 -7.69 11.22
N THR A 5 -21.25 -6.67 12.04
CA THR A 5 -21.85 -6.82 13.37
C THR A 5 -23.23 -7.48 13.32
N GLN A 6 -24.05 -7.15 12.31
CA GLN A 6 -25.34 -7.76 12.08
C GLN A 6 -25.21 -9.23 11.67
N ALA A 7 -24.24 -9.55 10.81
CA ALA A 7 -23.94 -10.94 10.44
C ALA A 7 -23.53 -11.75 11.67
N LEU A 8 -22.62 -11.24 12.50
CA LEU A 8 -22.18 -11.90 13.74
C LEU A 8 -23.34 -12.13 14.72
N ASN A 9 -24.25 -11.17 14.87
CA ASN A 9 -25.43 -11.32 15.71
C ASN A 9 -26.37 -12.42 15.17
N GLN A 10 -26.66 -12.41 13.86
CA GLN A 10 -27.52 -13.42 13.23
C GLN A 10 -26.95 -14.83 13.35
N ARG A 11 -25.62 -14.96 13.23
CA ARG A 11 -24.88 -16.22 13.41
C ARG A 11 -25.12 -16.88 14.77
N GLN A 12 -25.42 -16.10 15.80
CA GLN A 12 -25.67 -16.60 17.16
C GLN A 12 -27.14 -16.97 17.43
N THR A 13 -28.07 -16.63 16.52
CA THR A 13 -29.51 -16.82 16.76
C THR A 13 -29.99 -18.24 16.47
N CYS A 14 -29.56 -18.84 15.35
CA CYS A 14 -29.99 -20.18 14.97
C CYS A 14 -28.92 -20.94 14.16
N LYS A 15 -29.04 -22.27 14.16
CA LYS A 15 -28.11 -23.17 13.43
C LYS A 15 -28.13 -22.91 11.92
N TYR A 16 -29.28 -22.53 11.36
CA TYR A 16 -29.39 -22.25 9.93
C TYR A 16 -28.55 -21.04 9.52
N PHE A 17 -28.74 -19.88 10.18
CA PHE A 17 -27.93 -18.69 9.91
C PHE A 17 -26.46 -18.90 10.22
N ARG A 18 -26.16 -19.67 11.28
CA ARG A 18 -24.78 -20.05 11.58
C ARG A 18 -24.14 -20.78 10.40
N ASN A 19 -24.76 -21.84 9.91
CA ASN A 19 -24.23 -22.62 8.80
C ASN A 19 -24.15 -21.76 7.53
N LEU A 20 -25.18 -20.96 7.23
CA LEU A 20 -25.17 -20.06 6.08
C LEU A 20 -23.98 -19.10 6.11
N ILE A 21 -23.70 -18.47 7.25
CA ILE A 21 -22.59 -17.52 7.39
C ILE A 21 -21.25 -18.23 7.37
N ASP A 22 -21.13 -19.38 8.03
CA ASP A 22 -19.88 -20.17 8.10
C ASP A 22 -19.51 -20.77 6.73
N ASP A 23 -20.50 -21.19 5.95
CA ASP A 23 -20.30 -21.83 4.64
C ASP A 23 -20.18 -20.80 3.49
N THR A 24 -20.62 -19.56 3.70
CA THR A 24 -20.55 -18.51 2.67
C THR A 24 -19.20 -17.79 2.71
N THR A 25 -18.35 -18.10 1.73
CA THR A 25 -16.98 -17.56 1.64
C THR A 25 -16.91 -16.03 1.56
N SER A 26 -17.82 -15.36 0.85
CA SER A 26 -17.84 -13.89 0.76
C SER A 26 -18.15 -13.24 2.11
N LEU A 27 -19.08 -13.80 2.89
CA LEU A 27 -19.39 -13.30 4.23
C LEU A 27 -18.22 -13.52 5.19
N GLN A 28 -17.57 -14.69 5.12
CA GLN A 28 -16.35 -14.94 5.88
C GLN A 28 -15.24 -13.94 5.53
N TYR A 29 -15.09 -13.59 4.24
CA TYR A 29 -14.13 -12.58 3.80
C TYR A 29 -14.40 -11.19 4.37
N GLU A 30 -15.65 -10.71 4.32
CA GLU A 30 -16.04 -9.42 4.89
C GLU A 30 -15.82 -9.36 6.41
N ILE A 31 -16.17 -10.44 7.12
CA ILE A 31 -15.94 -10.54 8.58
C ILE A 31 -14.44 -10.48 8.89
N GLU A 32 -13.62 -11.21 8.16
CA GLU A 32 -12.17 -11.26 8.38
C GLU A 32 -11.50 -9.92 8.05
N LEU A 33 -11.96 -9.20 7.02
CA LEU A 33 -11.52 -7.82 6.76
C LEU A 33 -11.81 -6.92 7.96
N ALA A 34 -13.05 -6.96 8.47
CA ALA A 34 -13.47 -6.12 9.58
C ALA A 34 -12.69 -6.41 10.88
N ILE A 35 -12.53 -7.70 11.24
CA ILE A 35 -11.78 -8.10 12.45
C ILE A 35 -10.32 -7.66 12.37
N ASN A 36 -9.71 -7.69 11.18
CA ASN A 36 -8.32 -7.32 10.99
C ASN A 36 -8.11 -5.83 10.62
N LEU A 37 -9.17 -5.01 10.69
CA LEU A 37 -9.17 -3.58 10.35
C LEU A 37 -8.59 -3.32 8.95
N LYS A 38 -9.06 -4.09 7.97
CA LYS A 38 -8.63 -4.01 6.57
C LYS A 38 -9.82 -3.68 5.67
N GLU A 39 -9.50 -3.07 4.54
CA GLU A 39 -10.46 -2.78 3.48
C GLU A 39 -10.20 -3.67 2.26
N ASP A 40 -11.26 -4.00 1.52
CA ASP A 40 -11.10 -4.72 0.25
C ASP A 40 -10.44 -3.82 -0.78
N GLY A 41 -9.39 -4.32 -1.44
CA GLY A 41 -8.76 -3.61 -2.53
C GLY A 41 -9.67 -3.61 -3.77
N GLN A 42 -10.10 -2.43 -4.21
CA GLN A 42 -11.02 -2.25 -5.34
C GLN A 42 -10.54 -2.86 -6.68
N TYR A 43 -9.26 -3.20 -6.80
CA TYR A 43 -8.63 -3.62 -8.07
C TYR A 43 -8.07 -5.04 -8.07
N SER A 44 -8.67 -5.95 -7.30
CA SER A 44 -8.26 -7.36 -7.29
C SER A 44 -9.16 -8.23 -8.17
N SER A 45 -8.55 -8.96 -9.12
CA SER A 45 -9.23 -9.99 -9.95
C SER A 45 -9.43 -11.34 -9.23
N LEU A 46 -9.04 -11.43 -7.96
CA LEU A 46 -9.12 -12.67 -7.18
C LEU A 46 -10.58 -13.00 -6.79
N SER A 47 -10.89 -14.29 -6.77
CA SER A 47 -12.16 -14.78 -6.22
C SER A 47 -12.26 -14.50 -4.72
N SER A 48 -13.47 -14.43 -4.15
CA SER A 48 -13.64 -14.26 -2.70
C SER A 48 -12.92 -15.34 -1.87
N ARG A 49 -12.81 -16.56 -2.43
CA ARG A 49 -12.06 -17.66 -1.82
C ARG A 49 -10.56 -17.37 -1.76
N ASP A 50 -9.99 -16.91 -2.87
CA ASP A 50 -8.57 -16.61 -2.94
C ASP A 50 -8.21 -15.39 -2.11
N LYS A 51 -9.09 -14.37 -2.10
CA LYS A 51 -8.96 -13.19 -1.23
C LYS A 51 -8.97 -13.58 0.26
N LEU A 52 -9.94 -14.40 0.68
CA LEU A 52 -10.03 -14.89 2.06
C LEU A 52 -8.78 -15.70 2.45
N LYS A 53 -8.32 -16.57 1.56
CA LYS A 53 -7.10 -17.35 1.80
C LYS A 53 -5.89 -16.43 1.95
N ALA A 54 -5.70 -15.48 1.04
CA ALA A 54 -4.59 -14.54 1.08
C ALA A 54 -4.59 -13.68 2.36
N LEU A 55 -5.77 -13.23 2.79
CA LEU A 55 -5.94 -12.47 4.03
C LEU A 55 -5.52 -13.29 5.26
N ARG A 56 -5.99 -14.53 5.37
CA ARG A 56 -5.62 -15.43 6.48
C ARG A 56 -4.14 -15.78 6.47
N ASP A 57 -3.60 -16.09 5.30
CA ASP A 57 -2.16 -16.37 5.13
C ASP A 57 -1.31 -15.16 5.55
N HIS A 58 -1.75 -13.94 5.18
CA HIS A 58 -1.10 -12.69 5.58
C HIS A 58 -1.18 -12.47 7.09
N GLN A 59 -2.37 -12.64 7.69
CA GLN A 59 -2.56 -12.44 9.13
C GLN A 59 -1.71 -13.42 9.94
N LYS A 60 -1.71 -14.70 9.57
CA LYS A 60 -0.86 -15.71 10.19
C LYS A 60 0.62 -15.32 10.15
N ALA A 61 1.11 -14.86 8.99
CA ALA A 61 2.51 -14.48 8.84
C ALA A 61 2.90 -13.30 9.74
N TRP A 62 1.99 -12.36 9.95
CA TRP A 62 2.17 -11.27 10.91
C TRP A 62 2.17 -11.75 12.36
N ASP A 63 1.26 -12.65 12.72
CA ASP A 63 1.13 -13.17 14.08
C ASP A 63 2.33 -14.04 14.48
N THR A 64 2.92 -14.76 13.53
CA THR A 64 4.07 -15.67 13.78
C THR A 64 5.42 -15.06 13.44
N PHE A 65 5.46 -13.85 12.87
CA PHE A 65 6.67 -13.23 12.32
C PHE A 65 7.43 -14.13 11.32
N GLU A 66 6.69 -14.93 10.54
CA GLU A 66 7.26 -15.77 9.49
C GLU A 66 7.52 -14.96 8.21
N TRP A 67 8.76 -14.49 8.04
CA TRP A 67 9.20 -13.80 6.83
C TRP A 67 9.52 -14.81 5.72
N LYS A 68 8.90 -14.65 4.54
CA LYS A 68 9.18 -15.50 3.37
C LYS A 68 10.39 -15.07 2.55
N HIS A 69 10.81 -13.82 2.69
CA HIS A 69 11.90 -13.24 1.92
C HIS A 69 12.45 -12.02 2.66
N ASP A 70 13.77 -11.89 2.69
CA ASP A 70 14.48 -10.69 3.10
C ASP A 70 15.21 -10.11 1.88
N LYS A 71 15.31 -8.78 1.85
CA LYS A 71 16.07 -8.07 0.82
C LYS A 71 16.78 -6.89 1.46
N SER A 72 18.10 -6.86 1.32
CA SER A 72 18.88 -5.70 1.69
C SER A 72 18.87 -4.69 0.54
N ILE A 73 18.48 -3.45 0.84
CA ILE A 73 18.49 -2.36 -0.12
C ILE A 73 19.59 -1.39 0.29
N PRO A 74 20.63 -1.18 -0.54
CA PRO A 74 21.67 -0.24 -0.21
C PRO A 74 21.09 1.18 -0.17
N MET A 75 21.44 1.91 0.89
CA MET A 75 21.10 3.32 0.98
C MET A 75 21.95 4.11 -0.01
N VAL A 76 21.30 4.92 -0.84
CA VAL A 76 21.97 5.79 -1.80
C VAL A 76 22.67 6.90 -1.03
N ARG A 77 23.87 7.29 -1.49
CA ARG A 77 24.56 8.47 -0.97
C ARG A 77 23.74 9.71 -1.32
N GLY A 78 23.21 10.34 -0.29
CA GLY A 78 22.37 11.50 -0.44
C GLY A 78 21.83 11.99 0.89
N ARG A 79 20.87 12.92 0.81
CA ARG A 79 20.49 13.76 1.95
C ARG A 79 19.20 13.36 2.64
N ALA A 80 18.32 12.65 1.94
CA ALA A 80 16.99 12.35 2.43
C ALA A 80 16.49 11.02 1.87
N TRP A 81 15.73 10.32 2.69
CA TRP A 81 14.98 9.13 2.33
C TRP A 81 13.64 9.16 3.07
N GLU A 82 12.66 8.46 2.52
CA GLU A 82 11.35 8.28 3.14
C GLU A 82 10.82 6.89 2.80
N PHE A 83 10.10 6.29 3.74
CA PHE A 83 9.41 5.03 3.54
C PHE A 83 7.93 5.21 3.86
N PHE A 84 7.07 5.03 2.85
CA PHE A 84 5.62 5.16 3.01
C PHE A 84 4.94 3.93 2.41
N GLY A 85 4.14 3.25 3.24
CA GLY A 85 3.49 2.01 2.85
C GLY A 85 4.51 0.94 2.45
N ASN A 86 4.59 0.62 1.16
CA ASN A 86 5.57 -0.30 0.59
C ASN A 86 6.53 0.38 -0.39
N VAL A 87 6.66 1.71 -0.40
CA VAL A 87 7.58 2.43 -1.29
C VAL A 87 8.70 3.06 -0.47
N LEU A 88 9.95 2.78 -0.87
CA LEU A 88 11.15 3.46 -0.40
C LEU A 88 11.54 4.53 -1.42
N ALA A 89 11.59 5.79 -0.99
CA ALA A 89 12.12 6.90 -1.78
C ALA A 89 13.47 7.33 -1.23
N GLN A 90 14.43 7.56 -2.11
CA GLN A 90 15.77 8.03 -1.75
C GLN A 90 16.20 9.14 -2.70
N GLN A 91 16.72 10.23 -2.16
CA GLN A 91 17.31 11.30 -2.94
C GLN A 91 18.83 11.14 -2.99
N ASP A 92 19.43 11.16 -4.19
CA ASP A 92 20.88 11.18 -4.38
C ASP A 92 21.48 12.60 -4.33
N ASP A 93 22.82 12.70 -4.29
CA ASP A 93 23.53 13.98 -4.26
C ASP A 93 23.32 14.85 -5.53
N ALA A 94 22.90 14.24 -6.64
CA ALA A 94 22.56 14.94 -7.89
C ALA A 94 21.10 15.45 -7.91
N GLY A 95 20.35 15.19 -6.85
CA GLY A 95 18.95 15.61 -6.67
C GLY A 95 17.93 14.68 -7.31
N TRP A 96 18.33 13.51 -7.82
CA TRP A 96 17.38 12.52 -8.31
C TRP A 96 16.72 11.80 -7.15
N PHE A 97 15.41 11.58 -7.28
CA PHE A 97 14.65 10.69 -6.42
C PHE A 97 14.53 9.33 -7.11
N THR A 98 14.92 8.28 -6.41
CA THR A 98 14.66 6.89 -6.81
C THR A 98 13.61 6.33 -5.88
N PHE A 99 12.51 5.85 -6.46
CA PHE A 99 11.41 5.22 -5.76
C PHE A 99 11.43 3.73 -6.04
N ARG A 100 11.34 2.92 -4.99
CA ARG A 100 11.29 1.47 -5.08
C ARG A 100 10.07 0.94 -4.33
N GLN A 101 9.13 0.39 -5.08
CA GLN A 101 8.01 -0.35 -4.53
C GLN A 101 8.48 -1.75 -4.13
N LEU A 102 8.44 -2.05 -2.83
CA LEU A 102 8.77 -3.36 -2.30
C LEU A 102 7.67 -4.36 -2.66
N PRO A 103 8.06 -5.58 -3.07
CA PRO A 103 7.09 -6.60 -3.44
C PRO A 103 6.38 -7.16 -2.20
N SER A 104 5.17 -7.68 -2.41
CA SER A 104 4.44 -8.45 -1.40
C SER A 104 3.75 -9.64 -2.06
N LYS A 105 4.26 -10.84 -1.79
CA LYS A 105 3.66 -12.08 -2.32
C LYS A 105 2.23 -12.29 -1.83
N TYR A 106 1.94 -11.92 -0.58
CA TYR A 106 0.60 -12.05 0.01
C TYR A 106 -0.42 -11.11 -0.64
N ARG A 107 0.03 -9.93 -1.08
CA ARG A 107 -0.84 -8.91 -1.69
C ARG A 107 -0.76 -8.89 -3.22
N GLY A 108 0.03 -9.77 -3.84
CA GLY A 108 0.27 -9.77 -5.28
C GLY A 108 0.96 -8.49 -5.79
N ILE A 109 1.70 -7.81 -4.92
CA ILE A 109 2.40 -6.57 -5.29
C ILE A 109 3.75 -6.93 -5.88
N GLU A 110 3.98 -6.51 -7.13
CA GLU A 110 5.26 -6.63 -7.82
C GLU A 110 6.25 -5.56 -7.37
N GLU A 111 7.53 -5.88 -7.52
CA GLU A 111 8.60 -4.91 -7.35
C GLU A 111 8.65 -3.96 -8.56
N LYS A 112 8.74 -2.66 -8.31
CA LYS A 112 8.85 -1.63 -9.35
C LYS A 112 9.85 -0.57 -8.90
N GLU A 113 10.56 0.00 -9.85
CA GLU A 113 11.47 1.12 -9.62
C GLU A 113 11.22 2.21 -10.66
N TRP A 114 11.21 3.47 -10.21
CA TRP A 114 11.12 4.63 -11.09
C TRP A 114 11.90 5.80 -10.50
N ARG A 115 12.23 6.78 -11.33
CA ARG A 115 13.02 7.95 -10.93
C ARG A 115 12.36 9.24 -11.37
N ALA A 116 12.57 10.30 -10.59
CA ALA A 116 12.16 11.66 -10.93
C ALA A 116 13.23 12.66 -10.51
N LYS A 117 13.41 13.72 -11.29
CA LYS A 117 14.23 14.88 -10.91
C LYS A 117 13.36 16.13 -10.96
N PRO A 118 12.89 16.60 -9.79
CA PRO A 118 12.18 17.87 -9.71
C PRO A 118 13.09 19.03 -10.12
N ASP A 119 12.52 20.04 -10.78
CA ASP A 119 13.20 21.29 -11.07
C ASP A 119 13.22 22.19 -9.81
N LEU A 120 13.91 21.71 -8.78
CA LEU A 120 14.12 22.43 -7.52
C LEU A 120 15.62 22.42 -7.20
N PRO A 121 16.24 23.60 -6.97
CA PRO A 121 17.68 23.69 -6.80
C PRO A 121 18.16 23.03 -5.50
N ARG A 122 17.34 23.02 -4.43
CA ARG A 122 17.70 22.35 -3.18
C ARG A 122 16.51 21.92 -2.31
N VAL A 123 16.07 20.67 -2.50
CA VAL A 123 15.13 20.03 -1.56
C VAL A 123 15.80 19.82 -0.20
N LYS A 124 15.14 20.25 0.87
CA LYS A 124 15.57 20.08 2.26
C LYS A 124 14.93 18.85 2.90
N VAL A 125 13.63 18.72 2.68
CA VAL A 125 12.76 17.68 3.24
C VAL A 125 11.75 17.34 2.16
N PHE A 126 11.35 16.07 2.10
CA PHE A 126 10.24 15.65 1.27
C PHE A 126 9.31 14.74 2.06
N GLY A 127 8.08 14.64 1.57
CA GLY A 127 7.01 13.76 2.04
C GLY A 127 6.38 13.05 0.84
N MET A 128 5.79 11.88 1.02
CA MET A 128 5.05 11.21 -0.06
C MET A 128 3.81 10.45 0.41
N ASP A 129 2.83 10.36 -0.47
CA ASP A 129 1.73 9.40 -0.39
C ASP A 129 1.51 8.77 -1.78
N PRO A 130 2.11 7.59 -2.05
CA PRO A 130 1.95 6.90 -3.32
C PRO A 130 0.50 6.49 -3.63
N SER A 131 -0.37 6.35 -2.63
CA SER A 131 -1.78 5.96 -2.85
C SER A 131 -2.58 7.07 -3.53
N GLN A 132 -2.18 8.33 -3.29
CA GLN A 132 -2.75 9.50 -3.93
C GLN A 132 -1.94 9.93 -5.15
N ASN A 133 -0.88 9.18 -5.49
CA ASN A 133 0.19 9.66 -6.36
C ASN A 133 0.62 11.05 -5.88
N LEU A 134 1.31 11.19 -4.75
CA LEU A 134 1.64 12.51 -4.18
C LEU A 134 3.09 12.57 -3.70
N LEU A 135 3.80 13.63 -4.08
CA LEU A 135 5.17 13.92 -3.65
C LEU A 135 5.30 15.39 -3.23
N VAL A 136 5.46 15.64 -1.95
CA VAL A 136 5.62 16.98 -1.38
C VAL A 136 7.11 17.29 -1.21
N LEU A 137 7.55 18.43 -1.72
CA LEU A 137 8.96 18.83 -1.72
C LEU A 137 9.14 20.18 -1.04
N ILE A 138 9.84 20.22 0.09
CA ILE A 138 10.11 21.47 0.80
C ILE A 138 11.52 21.94 0.46
N GLU A 139 11.60 23.06 -0.26
CA GLU A 139 12.85 23.74 -0.52
C GLU A 139 13.37 24.46 0.74
N ARG A 140 14.70 24.58 0.90
CA ARG A 140 15.24 25.53 1.88
C ARG A 140 14.93 26.96 1.39
N PRO A 141 14.20 27.80 2.16
CA PRO A 141 13.80 29.09 1.66
C PRO A 141 14.98 30.04 1.47
N ARG A 142 14.93 30.81 0.38
CA ARG A 142 14.94 32.28 0.54
C ARG A 142 13.55 32.86 0.88
N GLY A 143 12.46 32.08 0.93
CA GLY A 143 11.19 32.54 1.52
C GLY A 143 9.89 31.71 1.37
N TYR A 144 9.83 30.55 0.69
CA TYR A 144 8.54 29.91 0.34
C TYR A 144 8.50 28.39 0.52
N ILE A 145 7.29 27.83 0.63
CA ILE A 145 6.98 26.39 0.58
C ILE A 145 6.36 26.10 -0.79
N LEU A 146 6.93 25.15 -1.53
CA LEU A 146 6.35 24.66 -2.78
C LEU A 146 5.71 23.29 -2.51
N VAL A 147 4.50 23.05 -3.03
CA VAL A 147 3.82 21.75 -2.93
C VAL A 147 3.60 21.26 -4.35
N TYR A 148 4.23 20.14 -4.71
CA TYR A 148 3.99 19.49 -5.98
C TYR A 148 2.87 18.47 -5.79
N LEU A 149 1.73 18.72 -6.42
CA LEU A 149 0.67 17.72 -6.61
C LEU A 149 0.84 17.22 -8.04
N PRO A 150 1.03 15.92 -8.30
CA PRO A 150 1.06 15.50 -9.69
C PRO A 150 -0.33 15.68 -10.28
N THR A 151 -0.33 16.21 -11.50
CA THR A 151 -1.50 16.22 -12.36
C THR A 151 -1.96 14.79 -12.62
N PRO A 152 -3.28 14.55 -12.80
CA PRO A 152 -3.74 13.26 -13.29
C PRO A 152 -3.01 12.99 -14.61
N LEU A 153 -2.41 11.80 -14.73
CA LEU A 153 -1.79 11.30 -15.96
C LEU A 153 -2.85 11.24 -17.07
N LEU A 154 -3.07 12.38 -17.73
CA LEU A 154 -3.62 12.45 -19.07
C LEU A 154 -2.41 12.61 -20.00
N SER A 155 -2.03 11.48 -20.58
CA SER A 155 -1.34 11.35 -21.88
C SER A 155 -0.41 12.49 -22.29
N ALA A 156 0.89 12.33 -22.05
CA ALA A 156 1.93 12.61 -23.04
C ALA A 156 3.28 12.13 -22.47
N ASP A 157 3.88 11.19 -23.20
CA ASP A 157 5.33 11.00 -23.31
C ASP A 157 6.08 10.57 -22.04
N VAL A 158 5.87 9.30 -21.71
CA VAL A 158 6.98 8.43 -21.30
C VAL A 158 8.03 8.46 -22.43
N GLN A 159 9.17 9.10 -22.21
CA GLN A 159 10.39 8.65 -22.88
C GLN A 159 10.99 7.53 -22.02
N LEU A 160 10.85 6.30 -22.54
CA LEU A 160 11.50 5.08 -22.09
C LEU A 160 13.03 5.19 -22.20
#